data_AF-A0A660LZP7-F1
#
_entry.id   AF-A0A660LZP7-F1
#
_cell.length_a   1.000
_cell.length_b   1.000
_cell.length_c   1.000
_cell.angle_alpha   90.00
_cell.angle_beta   90.00
_cell.angle_gamma   90.00
#
_symmetry.space_group_name_H-M   'P 1'
#
loop_
_entity.id
_entity.type
_entity.pdbx_description
1 polymer ?
#
loop_
_entity_poly.entity_id
_entity_poly.type
_entity_poly.pdbx_seq_one_letter_code
_entity_poly.pdbx_strand_id
1 'polypeptide(L)'
;MSLAKSPKKLAAALMRPLKSINVLLDQAFFIFAGLASLWLAWLVFRESWFTGGWWMVGLFFVVWIIVAYLALPRLHRILSSIYVPNYFIGRTRTADGILSDPVNLAARGSEEQLHKVMDE
;
A
#
# COMPACT_ATOMS: atom_id res chain seq x y z
N MET A 1 -3.83 42.78 5.23
CA MET A 1 -2.66 42.08 4.67
C MET A 1 -3.19 40.99 3.73
N SER A 2 -3.03 41.19 2.42
CA SER A 2 -3.79 40.53 1.35
C SER A 2 -3.37 39.07 1.12
N LEU A 3 -4.31 38.14 1.31
CA LEU A 3 -4.19 36.70 1.04
C LEU A 3 -4.52 36.39 -0.44
N ALA A 4 -3.84 37.05 -1.37
CA ALA A 4 -3.96 36.72 -2.79
C ALA A 4 -3.13 35.47 -3.10
N LYS A 5 -3.74 34.28 -3.01
CA LYS A 5 -3.13 33.05 -3.55
C LYS A 5 -2.82 33.28 -5.04
N SER A 6 -1.54 33.14 -5.40
CA SER A 6 -1.05 33.33 -6.77
C SER A 6 -1.88 32.54 -7.80
N PRO A 7 -2.33 33.18 -8.90
CA PRO A 7 -3.22 32.57 -9.90
C PRO A 7 -2.62 31.31 -10.56
N LYS A 8 -1.29 31.18 -10.56
CA LYS A 8 -0.58 29.98 -11.05
C LYS A 8 -0.89 28.72 -10.24
N LYS A 9 -1.02 28.84 -8.91
CA LYS A 9 -1.36 27.70 -8.04
C LYS A 9 -2.80 27.24 -8.24
N LEU A 10 -3.71 28.18 -8.55
CA LEU A 10 -5.11 27.87 -8.84
C LEU A 10 -5.27 27.18 -10.21
N ALA A 11 -4.54 27.64 -11.22
CA ALA A 11 -4.52 27.03 -12.56
C ALA A 11 -3.93 25.60 -12.54
N ALA A 12 -2.85 25.38 -11.79
CA ALA A 12 -2.25 24.05 -11.64
C ALA A 12 -3.16 23.06 -10.90
N ALA A 13 -3.98 23.53 -9.94
CA ALA A 13 -4.95 22.70 -9.24
C ALA A 13 -6.16 22.30 -10.12
N LEU A 14 -6.53 23.15 -11.07
CA LEU A 14 -7.56 22.88 -12.08
C LEU A 14 -7.06 21.96 -13.19
N MET A 15 -5.75 21.95 -13.49
CA MET A 15 -5.09 21.03 -14.42
C MET A 15 -4.70 19.70 -13.75
N ARG A 16 -5.61 19.09 -12.98
CA ARG A 16 -5.39 17.69 -12.57
C ARG A 16 -5.53 16.81 -13.82
N PRO A 17 -4.46 16.13 -14.27
CA PRO A 17 -4.58 15.24 -15.41
C PRO A 17 -5.62 14.17 -15.09
N LEU A 18 -6.53 13.92 -16.05
CA LEU A 18 -7.38 12.72 -16.02
C LEU A 18 -6.44 11.53 -15.80
N LYS A 19 -6.77 10.66 -14.82
CA LYS A 19 -5.93 9.49 -14.51
C LYS A 19 -5.64 8.77 -15.83
N SER A 20 -4.35 8.64 -16.16
CA SER A 20 -3.90 7.92 -17.36
C SER A 20 -4.52 6.52 -17.39
N ILE A 21 -4.91 6.06 -18.57
CA ILE A 21 -5.53 4.73 -18.76
C ILE A 21 -4.68 3.60 -18.14
N ASN A 22 -3.36 3.76 -18.15
CA ASN A 22 -2.42 2.82 -17.52
C ASN A 22 -2.62 2.73 -16.00
N VAL A 23 -2.90 3.86 -15.34
CA VAL A 23 -3.16 3.90 -13.90
C VAL A 23 -4.49 3.22 -13.58
N LEU A 24 -5.50 3.39 -14.44
CA LEU A 24 -6.79 2.74 -14.27
C LEU A 24 -6.68 1.22 -14.45
N LEU A 25 -5.93 0.77 -15.47
CA LEU A 25 -5.67 -0.64 -15.72
C LEU A 25 -4.88 -1.26 -14.57
N ASP A 26 -3.80 -0.62 -14.12
CA ASP A 26 -3.01 -1.09 -12.98
C ASP A 26 -3.89 -1.26 -11.73
N GLN A 27 -4.72 -0.27 -11.43
CA GLN A 27 -5.66 -0.33 -10.30
C GLN A 27 -6.68 -1.46 -10.46
N ALA A 28 -7.20 -1.69 -11.66
CA ALA A 28 -8.16 -2.77 -11.93
C ALA A 28 -7.52 -4.16 -11.77
N PHE A 29 -6.34 -4.38 -12.38
CA PHE A 29 -5.59 -5.63 -12.22
C PHE A 29 -5.19 -5.87 -10.77
N PHE A 30 -4.85 -4.80 -10.04
CA PHE A 30 -4.51 -4.88 -8.62
C PHE A 30 -5.69 -5.41 -7.78
N ILE A 31 -6.88 -4.83 -7.95
CA ILE A 31 -8.10 -5.27 -7.24
C ILE A 31 -8.47 -6.69 -7.65
N PHE A 32 -8.46 -6.97 -8.95
CA PHE A 32 -8.79 -8.29 -9.48
C PHE A 32 -7.86 -9.38 -8.94
N ALA A 33 -6.54 -9.15 -8.96
CA ALA A 33 -5.57 -10.11 -8.44
C ALA A 33 -5.77 -10.34 -6.93
N GLY A 34 -6.08 -9.29 -6.17
CA GLY A 34 -6.43 -9.40 -4.76
C GLY A 34 -7.63 -10.32 -4.54
N LEU A 35 -8.75 -10.07 -5.24
CA LEU A 35 -9.95 -10.89 -5.15
C LEU A 35 -9.72 -12.34 -5.60
N ALA A 36 -9.02 -12.54 -6.73
CA ALA A 36 -8.71 -13.86 -7.27
C ALA A 36 -7.84 -14.68 -6.31
N SER A 37 -6.87 -14.05 -5.64
CA SER A 37 -6.02 -14.73 -4.65
C SER A 37 -6.79 -15.16 -3.40
N LEU A 38 -7.71 -14.33 -2.91
CA LEU A 38 -8.59 -14.69 -1.78
C LEU A 38 -9.56 -15.81 -2.17
N TRP A 39 -10.09 -15.76 -3.41
CA TRP A 39 -10.94 -16.82 -3.94
C TRP A 39 -10.19 -18.15 -4.08
N LEU A 40 -8.96 -18.14 -4.61
CA LEU A 40 -8.11 -19.32 -4.69
C LEU A 40 -7.84 -19.89 -3.29
N ALA A 41 -7.55 -19.04 -2.31
CA ALA A 41 -7.34 -19.45 -0.94
C ALA A 41 -8.56 -20.16 -0.34
N TRP A 42 -9.74 -19.61 -0.58
CA TRP A 42 -11.00 -20.23 -0.18
C TRP A 42 -11.22 -21.59 -0.85
N LEU A 43 -10.95 -21.71 -2.16
CA LEU A 43 -11.06 -22.97 -2.88
C LEU A 43 -10.12 -24.04 -2.32
N VAL A 44 -8.84 -23.70 -2.11
CA VAL A 44 -7.86 -24.64 -1.55
C VAL A 44 -8.24 -25.04 -0.13
N PHE A 45 -8.69 -24.10 0.70
CA PHE A 45 -9.15 -24.42 2.05
C PHE A 45 -10.34 -25.38 2.03
N ARG A 46 -11.35 -25.11 1.19
CA ARG A 46 -12.52 -25.98 1.03
C ARG A 46 -12.12 -27.36 0.54
N GLU A 47 -11.37 -27.43 -0.56
CA GLU A 47 -11.02 -28.71 -1.19
C GLU A 47 -10.13 -29.56 -0.29
N SER A 48 -9.20 -28.93 0.44
CA SER A 48 -8.35 -29.61 1.43
C SER A 48 -9.18 -30.35 2.48
N TRP A 49 -10.34 -29.80 2.88
CA TRP A 49 -11.25 -30.42 3.84
C TRP A 49 -11.95 -31.66 3.29
N PHE A 50 -12.24 -31.71 1.99
CA PHE A 50 -12.98 -32.81 1.36
C PHE A 50 -12.07 -33.92 0.81
N THR A 51 -10.94 -33.58 0.19
CA THR A 51 -10.06 -34.58 -0.45
C THR A 51 -9.03 -35.18 0.51
N GLY A 52 -8.58 -34.44 1.54
CA GLY A 52 -7.72 -34.93 2.63
C GLY A 52 -6.32 -35.46 2.26
N GLY A 53 -5.84 -35.26 1.02
CA GLY A 53 -4.53 -35.78 0.58
C GLY A 53 -3.34 -34.95 1.06
N TRP A 54 -2.22 -35.60 1.42
CA TRP A 54 -1.00 -34.93 1.90
C TRP A 54 -0.43 -33.86 0.96
N TRP A 55 -0.66 -33.99 -0.36
CA TRP A 55 -0.24 -32.97 -1.33
C TRP A 55 -0.93 -31.61 -1.11
N MET A 56 -2.13 -31.60 -0.54
CA MET A 56 -2.88 -30.38 -0.21
C MET A 56 -2.19 -29.58 0.88
N VAL A 57 -1.40 -30.21 1.75
CA VAL A 57 -0.58 -29.50 2.75
C VAL A 57 0.46 -28.64 2.03
N GLY A 58 1.13 -29.18 1.02
CA GLY A 58 2.09 -28.42 0.20
C GLY A 58 1.40 -27.27 -0.55
N LEU A 59 0.25 -27.54 -1.18
CA LEU A 59 -0.52 -26.51 -1.87
C LEU A 59 -1.00 -25.41 -0.92
N PHE A 60 -1.43 -25.78 0.29
CA PHE A 60 -1.82 -24.85 1.34
C PHE A 60 -0.67 -23.89 1.67
N PHE A 61 0.55 -24.38 1.83
CA PHE A 61 1.71 -23.50 2.09
C PHE A 61 1.98 -22.52 0.93
N VAL A 62 1.90 -22.98 -0.32
CA VAL A 62 2.08 -22.10 -1.49
C VAL A 62 1.03 -21.00 -1.50
N VAL A 63 -0.24 -21.36 -1.31
CA VAL A 63 -1.34 -20.41 -1.25
C VAL A 63 -1.22 -19.49 -0.04
N TRP A 64 -0.84 -20.01 1.11
CA TRP A 64 -0.61 -19.24 2.33
C TRP A 64 0.46 -18.17 2.11
N ILE A 65 1.58 -18.48 1.44
CA ILE A 65 2.61 -17.50 1.08
C ILE A 65 2.02 -16.41 0.18
N ILE A 66 1.27 -16.78 -0.86
CA ILE A 66 0.63 -15.82 -1.77
C ILE A 66 -0.32 -14.90 -0.99
N VAL A 67 -1.15 -15.45 -0.11
CA VAL A 67 -2.10 -14.67 0.67
C VAL A 67 -1.38 -13.76 1.66
N ALA A 68 -0.45 -14.31 2.45
CA ALA A 68 0.23 -13.59 3.52
C ALA A 68 1.14 -12.47 3.00
N TYR A 69 1.81 -12.67 1.87
CA TYR A 69 2.80 -11.72 1.36
C TYR A 69 2.34 -10.88 0.17
N LEU A 70 1.28 -11.29 -0.54
CA LEU A 70 0.73 -10.50 -1.64
C LEU A 70 -0.69 -10.02 -1.34
N ALA A 71 -1.64 -10.93 -1.09
CA ALA A 71 -3.05 -10.56 -0.99
C ALA A 71 -3.34 -9.66 0.23
N LEU A 72 -2.87 -10.07 1.40
CA LEU A 72 -3.14 -9.42 2.67
C LEU A 72 -2.46 -8.04 2.78
N PRO A 73 -1.17 -7.87 2.41
CA PRO A 73 -0.56 -6.54 2.39
C PRO A 73 -1.26 -5.60 1.41
N ARG A 74 -1.67 -6.11 0.24
CA ARG A 74 -2.43 -5.31 -0.75
C ARG A 74 -3.81 -4.90 -0.23
N LEU A 75 -4.54 -5.81 0.43
CA LEU A 75 -5.81 -5.49 1.06
C LEU A 75 -5.62 -4.45 2.15
N HIS A 76 -4.60 -4.59 3.00
CA HIS A 76 -4.25 -3.62 4.03
C HIS A 76 -4.01 -2.22 3.43
N ARG A 77 -3.30 -2.13 2.29
CA ARG A 77 -3.09 -0.86 1.58
C ARG A 77 -4.39 -0.22 1.10
N ILE A 78 -5.31 -1.01 0.54
CA ILE A 78 -6.63 -0.51 0.13
C ILE A 78 -7.39 -0.01 1.36
N LEU A 79 -7.47 -0.80 2.42
CA LEU A 79 -8.21 -0.46 3.64
C LEU A 79 -7.63 0.78 4.33
N SER A 80 -6.32 0.85 4.51
CA SER A 80 -5.66 2.02 5.11
C SER A 80 -5.88 3.29 4.31
N SER A 81 -6.02 3.21 2.98
CA SER A 81 -6.40 4.35 2.14
C SER A 81 -7.82 4.86 2.42
N ILE A 82 -8.72 4.00 2.91
CA ILE A 82 -10.12 4.32 3.22
C ILE A 82 -10.27 4.80 4.67
N TYR A 83 -9.68 4.07 5.63
CA TYR A 83 -9.84 4.35 7.07
C TYR A 83 -8.96 5.51 7.56
N VAL A 84 -7.79 5.67 6.96
CA VAL A 84 -6.78 6.65 7.39
C VAL A 84 -6.35 7.52 6.19
N PRO A 85 -7.32 8.11 5.45
CA PRO A 85 -7.02 8.85 4.24
C PRO A 85 -6.26 10.11 4.61
N ASN A 86 -5.07 10.28 4.03
CA ASN A 86 -4.28 11.50 4.23
C ASN A 86 -3.89 11.79 5.69
N TYR A 87 -3.81 10.80 6.57
CA TYR A 87 -3.33 11.01 7.94
C TYR A 87 -1.87 11.49 8.00
N PHE A 88 -1.09 11.18 6.97
CA PHE A 88 0.31 11.61 6.82
C PHE A 88 0.41 12.73 5.77
N ILE A 89 0.00 13.94 6.13
CA ILE A 89 0.23 15.14 5.31
C ILE A 89 1.68 15.57 5.53
N GLY A 90 2.54 15.41 4.53
CA GLY A 90 3.85 16.08 4.49
C GLY A 90 5.10 15.28 4.88
N ARG A 91 5.04 13.95 5.04
CA ARG A 91 6.24 13.10 5.20
C ARG A 91 6.27 11.93 4.21
N THR A 92 7.48 11.46 3.91
CA THR A 92 7.80 10.33 3.03
C THR A 92 6.94 9.11 3.37
N ARG A 93 6.24 8.56 2.37
CA ARG A 93 5.43 7.34 2.50
C ARG A 93 6.23 6.15 1.95
N THR A 94 6.21 5.00 2.64
CA THR A 94 6.66 3.74 2.00
C THR A 94 5.63 3.38 0.93
N ALA A 95 5.98 2.45 0.03
CA ALA A 95 5.03 1.91 -0.94
C ALA A 95 3.71 1.50 -0.24
N ASP A 96 3.77 0.97 0.97
CA ASP A 96 2.61 0.47 1.72
C ASP A 96 1.78 1.55 2.45
N GLY A 97 2.09 2.83 2.26
CA GLY A 97 1.32 3.94 2.84
C GLY A 97 1.58 4.20 4.33
N ILE A 98 2.46 3.41 4.95
CA ILE A 98 3.02 3.63 6.28
C ILE A 98 4.08 4.75 6.20
N LEU A 99 4.32 5.44 7.31
CA LEU A 99 5.35 6.46 7.42
C LEU A 99 6.73 5.85 7.08
N SER A 100 7.35 6.27 5.97
CA SER A 100 8.80 6.12 5.77
C SER A 100 9.46 7.22 6.57
N ASP A 101 9.62 7.00 7.86
CA ASP A 101 10.03 8.11 8.73
C ASP A 101 11.56 8.17 8.88
N PRO A 102 12.14 9.37 8.94
CA PRO A 102 13.14 9.76 9.93
C PRO A 102 13.15 9.02 11.29
N VAL A 103 12.07 8.37 11.77
CA VAL A 103 12.11 7.43 12.90
C VAL A 103 12.98 6.20 12.63
N ASN A 104 13.09 5.72 11.39
CA ASN A 104 14.11 4.72 11.05
C ASN A 104 15.52 5.32 11.16
N LEU A 105 15.70 6.63 10.90
CA LEU A 105 16.96 7.35 11.14
C LEU A 105 17.19 7.69 12.62
N ALA A 106 16.15 7.91 13.43
CA ALA A 106 16.25 8.18 14.86
C ALA A 106 16.42 6.88 15.67
N ALA A 107 15.94 5.74 15.15
CA ALA A 107 16.10 4.42 15.76
C ALA A 107 17.34 3.66 15.26
N ARG A 108 17.87 3.98 14.06
CA ARG A 108 19.08 3.35 13.51
C ARG A 108 20.28 4.29 13.38
N GLY A 109 20.08 5.60 13.44
CA GLY A 109 21.13 6.62 13.40
C GLY A 109 21.35 7.25 14.77
N SER A 110 22.53 7.82 14.98
CA SER A 110 22.84 8.52 16.23
C SER A 110 22.10 9.86 16.32
N GLU A 111 21.91 10.35 17.54
CA GLU A 111 21.35 11.68 17.84
C GLU A 111 22.02 12.79 17.00
N GLU A 112 23.33 12.73 16.83
CA GLU A 112 24.10 13.68 16.01
C GLU A 112 23.67 13.69 14.53
N GLN A 113 23.34 12.53 13.95
CA GLN A 113 22.90 12.45 12.55
C GLN A 113 21.49 13.05 12.38
N LEU A 114 20.65 12.95 13.41
CA LEU A 114 19.32 13.54 13.41
C LEU A 114 19.40 15.07 13.48
N HIS A 115 20.19 15.62 14.39
CA HIS A 115 20.40 17.07 14.51
C HIS A 115 20.94 17.68 13.21
N LYS A 116 21.93 17.02 12.59
CA LYS A 116 22.50 17.50 11.33
C LYS A 116 21.47 17.66 10.22
N VAL A 117 20.53 16.73 10.08
CA VAL A 117 19.49 16.78 9.02
C VAL A 117 18.36 17.76 9.35
N MET A 118 18.14 18.08 10.62
CA MET A 118 17.10 19.03 11.04
C MET A 118 17.56 20.49 11.01
N ASP A 119 18.86 20.71 11.23
CA ASP A 119 19.44 22.05 11.36
C ASP A 119 20.18 22.55 10.09
N GLU A 120 20.49 21.65 9.13
CA GLU A 120 21.00 21.98 7.78
C GLU A 120 19.92 21.83 6.69
#